data_AF-A0AAW1G4A3-F1
#
_entry.id   AF-A0AAW1G4A3-F1
#
_cell.length_a   1.000
_cell.length_b   1.000
_cell.length_c   1.000
_cell.angle_alpha   90.00
_cell.angle_beta   90.00
_cell.angle_gamma   90.00
#
_symmetry.space_group_name_H-M   'P 1'
#
loop_
_entity.id
_entity.type
_entity.pdbx_description
1 polymer ?
#
loop_
_entity_poly.entity_id
_entity_poly.type
_entity_poly.pdbx_seq_one_letter_code
_entity_poly.pdbx_strand_id
1 'polypeptide(L)'
;MLVDIGTEEGNSWLGHIYNLRGFIQYQLGFAEDAQRFFNEATEAFRRMRKADDGPWLAVNYGNLAWLHHHLGDQAESEAYLSKVEALMKKYPPPSQDELHAEIYAEKAWTLMKLSTDRELVADYFQKAIRMQPDMVEWNTSHVLGLANAFKNSDTGVEADVLEKMRVAKEQDPENLYLAVHYLEQRAMKGERVEDETRELAKKVLRNPVSSYSGWKAMQRLYRNYVSIDEAIDLAEEALEQHPDERYLKRCAALTLKWKMFKDSHTQKSVIDRTIRLYQEVIALYPDSVFVKVDLAKIYAMSKHTKAEAEQMYQQLLTSDLEPADKQLLYNNYAKHLNFNQRDRINAIHYHMKAAEIPHQSYNRESSIRTLEMVQNRGRNPMRREIEQFLRNLQEP
;
A
#
# COMPACT_ATOMS: atom_id res chain seq x y z
N MET A 1 0.43 -2.26 -8.45
CA MET A 1 0.47 -1.37 -7.27
C MET A 1 1.21 -0.07 -7.57
N LEU A 2 2.41 -0.10 -8.16
CA LEU A 2 3.18 1.13 -8.47
C LEU A 2 2.67 1.91 -9.69
N VAL A 3 2.07 1.22 -10.66
CA VAL A 3 1.35 1.84 -11.79
C VAL A 3 0.17 2.69 -11.28
N ASP A 4 -0.38 2.35 -10.11
CA ASP A 4 -1.49 3.08 -9.49
C ASP A 4 -1.01 4.32 -8.71
N ILE A 5 0.31 4.56 -8.64
CA ILE A 5 0.86 5.80 -8.12
C ILE A 5 0.73 6.85 -9.23
N GLY A 6 -0.08 7.88 -8.98
CA GLY A 6 -0.38 8.91 -9.97
C GLY A 6 0.88 9.67 -10.35
N THR A 7 1.11 9.81 -11.66
CA THR A 7 2.24 10.55 -12.25
C THR A 7 1.82 11.95 -12.71
N GLU A 8 0.76 12.48 -12.13
CA GLU A 8 0.12 13.68 -12.62
C GLU A 8 0.84 14.94 -12.16
N GLU A 9 0.70 15.98 -12.98
CA GLU A 9 1.23 17.30 -12.70
C GLU A 9 0.61 17.84 -11.41
N GLY A 10 1.48 18.22 -10.45
CA GLY A 10 1.08 18.65 -9.11
C GLY A 10 1.41 17.67 -7.98
N ASN A 11 1.82 16.43 -8.29
CA ASN A 11 2.35 15.52 -7.27
C ASN A 11 3.75 15.96 -6.80
N SER A 12 3.88 16.39 -5.55
CA SER A 12 5.14 16.84 -4.96
C SER A 12 6.23 15.78 -4.85
N TRP A 13 5.89 14.52 -5.12
CA TRP A 13 6.82 13.40 -5.15
C TRP A 13 7.07 12.84 -6.55
N LEU A 14 6.62 13.52 -7.62
CA LEU A 14 6.66 13.00 -8.99
C LEU A 14 8.06 12.52 -9.43
N GLY A 15 9.11 13.32 -9.21
CA GLY A 15 10.49 12.92 -9.53
C GLY A 15 10.93 11.65 -8.79
N HIS A 16 10.59 11.54 -7.50
CA HIS A 16 10.89 10.38 -6.66
C HIS A 16 10.11 9.13 -7.09
N ILE A 17 8.86 9.30 -7.56
CA ILE A 17 8.05 8.21 -8.13
C ILE A 17 8.73 7.63 -9.37
N TYR A 18 9.21 8.51 -10.26
CA TYR A 18 9.93 8.09 -11.45
C TYR A 18 11.28 7.45 -11.11
N ASN A 19 12.04 7.96 -10.14
CA ASN A 19 13.25 7.29 -9.64
C ASN A 19 12.94 5.86 -9.16
N LEU A 20 11.91 5.70 -8.32
CA LEU A 20 11.54 4.37 -7.81
C LEU A 20 11.08 3.43 -8.93
N ARG A 21 10.30 3.94 -9.91
CA ARG A 21 9.90 3.16 -11.09
C ARG A 21 11.11 2.73 -11.90
N GLY A 22 12.05 3.64 -12.17
CA GLY A 22 13.26 3.35 -12.91
C GLY A 22 14.08 2.24 -12.24
N PHE A 23 14.28 2.34 -10.92
CA PHE A 23 14.96 1.31 -10.14
C PHE A 23 14.27 -0.06 -10.27
N ILE A 24 12.94 -0.10 -10.15
CA ILE A 24 12.20 -1.36 -10.19
C ILE A 24 12.20 -1.98 -11.60
N GLN A 25 12.07 -1.17 -12.65
CA GLN A 25 12.17 -1.69 -14.02
C GLN A 25 13.54 -2.29 -14.30
N TYR A 26 14.60 -1.66 -13.80
CA TYR A 26 15.94 -2.23 -13.90
C TYR A 26 16.04 -3.59 -13.18
N GLN A 27 15.52 -3.70 -11.94
CA GLN A 27 15.52 -4.97 -11.21
C GLN A 27 14.72 -6.07 -11.92
N LEU A 28 13.72 -5.70 -12.73
CA LEU A 28 12.95 -6.61 -13.57
C LEU A 28 13.61 -6.93 -14.92
N GLY A 29 14.79 -6.37 -15.21
CA GLY A 29 15.54 -6.58 -16.46
C GLY A 29 15.18 -5.64 -17.61
N PHE A 30 14.34 -4.63 -17.37
CA PHE A 30 13.91 -3.66 -18.39
C PHE A 30 14.74 -2.38 -18.33
N ALA A 31 16.01 -2.46 -18.76
CA ALA A 31 16.96 -1.35 -18.66
C ALA A 31 16.56 -0.10 -19.46
N GLU A 32 15.95 -0.25 -20.64
CA GLU A 32 15.49 0.88 -21.45
C GLU A 32 14.35 1.66 -20.75
N ASP A 33 13.39 0.93 -20.18
CA ASP A 33 12.32 1.54 -19.38
C ASP A 33 12.89 2.21 -18.12
N ALA A 34 13.90 1.61 -17.49
CA ALA A 34 14.59 2.21 -16.35
C ALA A 34 15.20 3.56 -16.71
N GLN A 35 15.93 3.62 -17.83
CA GLN A 35 16.52 4.86 -18.33
C GLN A 35 15.47 5.91 -18.66
N ARG A 36 14.37 5.52 -19.33
CA ARG A 36 13.24 6.42 -19.62
C ARG A 36 12.70 7.04 -18.34
N PHE A 37 12.41 6.23 -17.32
CA PHE A 37 11.90 6.72 -16.05
C PHE A 37 12.90 7.60 -15.30
N PHE A 38 14.19 7.29 -15.31
CA PHE A 38 15.17 8.18 -14.69
C PHE A 38 15.27 9.54 -15.41
N ASN A 39 15.12 9.58 -16.74
CA ASN A 39 15.06 10.85 -17.47
C ASN A 39 13.77 11.63 -17.17
N GLU A 40 12.63 10.95 -17.09
CA GLU A 40 11.36 11.56 -16.66
C GLU A 40 11.45 12.12 -15.24
N ALA A 41 12.20 11.45 -14.34
CA ALA A 41 12.48 11.96 -13.00
C ALA A 41 13.29 13.27 -13.05
N THR A 42 14.35 13.34 -13.86
CA THR A 42 15.15 14.56 -14.04
C THR A 42 14.27 15.73 -14.48
N GLU A 43 13.42 15.51 -15.49
CA GLU A 43 12.52 16.54 -16.03
C GLU A 43 11.46 16.96 -15.02
N ALA A 44 10.87 16.01 -14.28
CA ALA A 44 9.91 16.31 -13.22
C ALA A 44 10.55 17.19 -12.14
N PHE A 45 11.75 16.85 -11.68
CA PHE A 45 12.48 17.64 -10.69
C PHE A 45 12.75 19.07 -11.16
N ARG A 46 13.22 19.25 -12.39
CA ARG A 46 13.49 20.58 -12.97
C ARG A 46 12.23 21.43 -13.05
N ARG A 47 11.13 20.86 -13.54
CA ARG A 47 9.83 21.56 -13.64
C ARG A 47 9.29 21.98 -12.28
N MET A 48 9.32 21.08 -11.31
CA MET A 48 8.78 21.33 -9.96
C MET A 48 9.58 22.41 -9.23
N ARG A 49 10.91 22.41 -9.37
CA ARG A 49 11.80 23.37 -8.70
C ARG A 49 12.05 24.63 -9.53
N LYS A 50 11.59 24.66 -10.79
CA LYS A 50 11.82 25.74 -11.76
C LYS A 50 13.30 26.13 -11.87
N ALA A 51 14.16 25.13 -11.83
CA ALA A 51 15.62 25.28 -11.85
C ALA A 51 16.27 24.06 -12.52
N ASP A 52 17.35 24.30 -13.27
CA ASP A 52 18.03 23.27 -14.05
C ASP A 52 18.93 22.36 -13.21
N ASP A 53 19.43 22.88 -12.08
CA ASP A 53 20.30 22.18 -11.15
C ASP A 53 19.90 22.42 -9.67
N GLY A 54 20.29 21.48 -8.81
CA GLY A 54 20.04 21.55 -7.38
C GLY A 54 20.26 20.21 -6.68
N PRO A 55 20.36 20.22 -5.33
CA PRO A 55 20.65 19.03 -4.54
C PRO A 55 19.58 17.92 -4.68
N TRP A 56 18.34 18.26 -5.06
CA TRP A 56 17.26 17.30 -5.31
C TRP A 56 17.51 16.38 -6.52
N LEU A 57 18.48 16.68 -7.39
CA LEU A 57 18.88 15.80 -8.49
C LEU A 57 19.92 14.75 -8.09
N ALA A 58 20.49 14.83 -6.88
CA ALA A 58 21.62 13.99 -6.48
C ALA A 58 21.30 12.49 -6.57
N VAL A 59 20.14 12.07 -6.07
CA VAL A 59 19.73 10.66 -6.12
C VAL A 59 19.43 10.22 -7.56
N ASN A 60 18.79 11.08 -8.35
CA ASN A 60 18.50 10.79 -9.76
C ASN A 60 19.78 10.59 -10.59
N TYR A 61 20.75 11.49 -10.47
CA TYR A 61 22.04 11.34 -11.15
C TYR A 61 22.84 10.15 -10.62
N GLY A 62 22.75 9.84 -9.33
CA GLY A 62 23.31 8.61 -8.77
C GLY A 62 22.70 7.34 -9.39
N ASN A 63 21.37 7.31 -9.58
CA ASN A 63 20.68 6.21 -10.23
C ASN A 63 21.09 6.06 -11.71
N LEU A 64 21.23 7.17 -12.44
CA LEU A 64 21.70 7.16 -13.83
C LEU A 64 23.15 6.67 -13.92
N ALA A 65 24.04 7.17 -13.07
CA ALA A 65 25.43 6.70 -12.99
C ALA A 65 25.49 5.18 -12.74
N TRP A 66 24.68 4.69 -11.79
CA TRP A 66 24.60 3.29 -11.45
C TRP A 66 24.04 2.45 -12.60
N LEU A 67 22.99 2.91 -13.29
CA LEU A 67 22.43 2.23 -14.45
C LEU A 67 23.47 2.08 -15.58
N HIS A 68 24.14 3.17 -15.96
CA HIS A 68 25.16 3.14 -17.02
C HIS A 68 26.36 2.25 -16.65
N HIS A 69 26.76 2.23 -15.37
CA HIS A 69 27.78 1.30 -14.89
C HIS A 69 27.41 -0.17 -15.16
N HIS A 70 26.18 -0.57 -14.81
CA HIS A 70 25.73 -1.95 -15.05
C HIS A 70 25.53 -2.30 -16.52
N LEU A 71 25.26 -1.30 -17.36
CA LEU A 71 25.20 -1.48 -18.81
C LEU A 71 26.59 -1.53 -19.48
N GLY A 72 27.66 -1.33 -18.71
CA GLY A 72 29.04 -1.30 -19.22
C GLY A 72 29.42 0.01 -19.91
N ASP A 73 28.59 1.05 -19.80
CA ASP A 73 28.86 2.39 -20.32
C ASP A 73 29.58 3.23 -19.26
N GLN A 74 30.89 3.01 -19.17
CA GLN A 74 31.73 3.67 -18.18
C GLN A 74 31.80 5.19 -18.38
N ALA A 75 31.78 5.66 -19.64
CA ALA A 75 31.88 7.08 -19.95
C ALA A 75 30.66 7.87 -19.45
N GLU A 76 29.45 7.38 -19.71
CA GLU A 76 28.24 8.00 -19.18
C GLU A 76 28.13 7.87 -17.66
N SER A 77 28.54 6.72 -17.10
CA SER A 77 28.57 6.54 -15.64
C SER A 77 29.45 7.60 -14.96
N GLU A 78 30.68 7.80 -15.45
CA GLU A 78 31.60 8.82 -14.93
C GLU A 78 31.07 10.25 -15.16
N ALA A 79 30.39 10.51 -16.28
CA ALA A 79 29.77 11.80 -16.54
C ALA A 79 28.67 12.14 -15.52
N TYR A 80 27.83 11.17 -15.14
CA TYR A 80 26.81 11.37 -14.11
C TYR A 80 27.40 11.45 -12.70
N LEU A 81 28.44 10.66 -12.37
CA LEU A 81 29.16 10.81 -11.10
C LEU A 81 29.76 12.21 -10.96
N SER A 82 30.37 12.74 -12.02
CA SER A 82 30.90 14.11 -12.03
C SER A 82 29.82 15.16 -11.77
N LYS A 83 28.59 14.95 -12.27
CA LYS A 83 27.44 15.82 -11.96
C LYS A 83 27.05 15.73 -10.49
N VAL A 84 27.03 14.53 -9.89
CA VAL A 84 26.77 14.36 -8.45
C VAL A 84 27.83 15.09 -7.63
N GLU A 85 29.12 14.90 -7.93
CA GLU A 85 30.22 15.56 -7.23
C GLU A 85 30.13 17.08 -7.33
N ALA A 86 29.84 17.62 -8.52
CA ALA A 86 29.64 19.04 -8.74
C ALA A 86 28.48 19.60 -7.88
N LEU A 87 27.37 18.86 -7.80
CA LEU A 87 26.23 19.23 -6.94
C LEU A 87 26.61 19.23 -5.46
N MET A 88 27.26 18.17 -4.96
CA MET A 88 27.66 18.06 -3.55
C MET A 88 28.73 19.10 -3.16
N LYS A 89 29.54 19.57 -4.12
CA LYS A 89 30.47 20.66 -3.89
C LYS A 89 29.78 22.03 -3.85
N LYS A 90 28.81 22.25 -4.74
CA LYS A 90 28.04 23.51 -4.81
C LYS A 90 27.10 23.66 -3.61
N TYR A 91 26.52 22.56 -3.16
CA TYR A 91 25.66 22.46 -2.00
C TYR A 91 26.30 21.45 -1.05
N PRO A 92 27.14 21.86 -0.09
CA PRO A 92 27.71 20.92 0.87
C PRO A 92 26.68 20.50 1.94
N PRO A 93 26.78 19.28 2.50
CA PRO A 93 25.94 18.89 3.62
C PRO A 93 26.30 19.68 4.88
N PRO A 94 25.40 19.75 5.89
CA PRO A 94 25.65 20.48 7.13
C PRO A 94 26.88 20.01 7.91
N SER A 95 27.25 18.72 7.79
CA SER A 95 28.45 18.14 8.37
C SER A 95 28.96 16.96 7.53
N GLN A 96 30.22 16.56 7.72
CA GLN A 96 30.84 15.47 6.94
C GLN A 96 30.18 14.10 7.19
N ASP A 97 29.58 13.89 8.36
CA ASP A 97 28.92 12.64 8.74
C ASP A 97 27.43 12.61 8.34
N GLU A 98 26.89 13.70 7.78
CA GLU A 98 25.49 13.82 7.41
C GLU A 98 25.26 13.82 5.91
N LEU A 99 24.19 13.14 5.48
CA LEU A 99 23.70 13.21 4.10
C LEU A 99 22.95 14.53 3.86
N HIS A 100 22.75 14.86 2.59
CA HIS A 100 21.84 15.92 2.18
C HIS A 100 20.39 15.66 2.62
N ALA A 101 19.68 16.74 2.93
CA ALA A 101 18.28 16.68 3.35
C ALA A 101 17.40 15.98 2.29
N GLU A 102 17.67 16.23 1.00
CA GLU A 102 16.97 15.63 -0.13
C GLU A 102 17.19 14.12 -0.20
N ILE A 103 18.40 13.65 0.12
CA ILE A 103 18.72 12.22 0.17
C ILE A 103 17.98 11.55 1.33
N TYR A 104 17.93 12.21 2.50
CA TYR A 104 17.14 11.71 3.63
C TYR A 104 15.64 11.65 3.29
N ALA A 105 15.10 12.69 2.67
CA ALA A 105 13.70 12.75 2.25
C ALA A 105 13.36 11.65 1.23
N GLU A 106 14.20 11.42 0.22
CA GLU A 106 13.98 10.37 -0.78
C GLU A 106 14.07 8.96 -0.17
N LYS A 107 15.03 8.72 0.73
CA LYS A 107 15.10 7.48 1.51
C LYS A 107 13.83 7.25 2.33
N ALA A 108 13.41 8.26 3.09
CA ALA A 108 12.21 8.20 3.91
C ALA A 108 10.97 7.91 3.07
N TRP A 109 10.79 8.62 1.96
CA TRP A 109 9.65 8.44 1.06
C TRP A 109 9.65 7.04 0.42
N THR A 110 10.81 6.56 -0.04
CA THR A 110 10.93 5.24 -0.65
C THR A 110 10.62 4.12 0.36
N LEU A 111 11.19 4.21 1.57
CA LEU A 111 10.92 3.26 2.64
C LEU A 111 9.48 3.36 3.15
N MET A 112 8.86 4.53 3.14
CA MET A 112 7.44 4.66 3.45
C MET A 112 6.57 3.82 2.50
N LYS A 113 6.98 3.64 1.23
CA LYS A 113 6.27 2.80 0.25
C LYS A 113 6.59 1.31 0.37
N LEU A 114 7.83 0.96 0.66
CA LEU A 114 8.31 -0.43 0.58
C LEU A 114 8.55 -1.12 1.92
N SER A 115 8.93 -0.37 2.95
CA SER A 115 9.30 -0.91 4.26
C SER A 115 8.10 -1.02 5.19
N THR A 116 8.19 -1.93 6.16
CA THR A 116 7.32 -2.01 7.33
C THR A 116 7.91 -1.27 8.53
N ASP A 117 9.19 -0.91 8.51
CA ASP A 117 9.86 -0.18 9.57
C ASP A 117 9.43 1.29 9.56
N ARG A 118 8.54 1.65 10.50
CA ARG A 118 7.97 2.99 10.61
C ARG A 118 8.86 3.95 11.39
N GLU A 119 9.64 3.44 12.33
CA GLU A 119 10.56 4.25 13.13
C GLU A 119 11.69 4.78 12.26
N LEU A 120 12.26 3.93 11.41
CA LEU A 120 13.30 4.33 10.45
C LEU A 120 12.80 5.37 9.45
N VAL A 121 11.56 5.20 8.95
CA VAL A 121 10.93 6.17 8.04
C VAL A 121 10.75 7.52 8.73
N ALA A 122 10.28 7.53 9.98
CA ALA A 122 10.11 8.75 10.76
C ALA A 122 11.45 9.45 11.03
N ASP A 123 12.48 8.70 11.43
CA ASP A 123 13.83 9.22 11.68
C ASP A 123 14.42 9.91 10.44
N TYR A 124 14.31 9.29 9.26
CA TYR A 124 14.83 9.92 8.04
C TYR A 124 14.08 11.20 7.65
N PHE A 125 12.75 11.24 7.78
CA PHE A 125 12.03 12.49 7.57
C PHE A 125 12.43 13.55 8.60
N GLN A 126 12.58 13.17 9.87
CA GLN A 126 12.97 14.10 10.93
C GLN A 126 14.36 14.70 10.69
N LYS A 127 15.31 13.91 10.18
CA LYS A 127 16.64 14.40 9.75
C LYS A 127 16.54 15.40 8.60
N ALA A 128 15.74 15.11 7.58
CA ALA A 128 15.52 16.03 6.46
C ALA A 128 14.87 17.35 6.93
N ILE A 129 13.82 17.27 7.74
CA ILE A 129 13.08 18.43 8.27
C ILE A 129 13.96 19.28 9.20
N ARG A 130 14.83 18.67 10.00
CA ARG A 130 15.79 19.42 10.86
C ARG A 130 16.68 20.34 10.02
N MET A 131 17.04 19.91 8.81
CA MET A 131 17.90 20.66 7.90
C MET A 131 17.12 21.70 7.08
N GLN A 132 15.91 21.38 6.65
CA GLN A 132 15.03 22.29 5.90
C GLN A 132 13.59 22.20 6.43
N PRO A 133 13.25 22.97 7.48
CA PRO A 133 11.96 22.85 8.17
C PRO A 133 10.78 23.35 7.32
N ASP A 134 11.04 24.25 6.36
CA ASP A 134 10.02 24.89 5.53
C ASP A 134 9.49 23.97 4.40
N MET A 135 10.06 22.77 4.26
CA MET A 135 9.62 21.78 3.28
C MET A 135 8.29 21.14 3.71
N VAL A 136 7.18 21.75 3.29
CA VAL A 136 5.81 21.35 3.65
C VAL A 136 5.56 19.87 3.35
N GLU A 137 6.02 19.36 2.21
CA GLU A 137 5.68 18.01 1.76
C GLU A 137 6.41 16.92 2.56
N TRP A 138 7.57 17.27 3.12
CA TRP A 138 8.32 16.41 4.04
C TRP A 138 7.62 16.35 5.39
N ASN A 139 7.14 17.49 5.90
CA ASN A 139 6.32 17.54 7.12
C ASN A 139 5.03 16.73 6.96
N THR A 140 4.30 16.90 5.86
CA THR A 140 3.11 16.10 5.56
C THR A 140 3.43 14.61 5.51
N SER A 141 4.50 14.21 4.82
CA SER A 141 4.87 12.80 4.68
C SER A 141 5.34 12.18 6.00
N HIS A 142 6.07 12.94 6.82
CA HIS A 142 6.48 12.54 8.16
C HIS A 142 5.26 12.19 9.02
N VAL A 143 4.29 13.11 9.08
CA VAL A 143 3.10 12.95 9.90
C VAL A 143 2.22 11.79 9.40
N LEU A 144 2.09 11.60 8.07
CA LEU A 144 1.44 10.43 7.49
C LEU A 144 2.18 9.13 7.85
N GLY A 145 3.51 9.16 7.88
CA GLY A 145 4.35 8.05 8.32
C GLY A 145 4.07 7.67 9.78
N LEU A 146 4.02 8.66 10.68
CA LEU A 146 3.67 8.48 12.09
C LEU A 146 2.25 7.92 12.25
N ALA A 147 1.27 8.48 11.55
CA ALA A 147 -0.11 8.00 11.62
C ALA A 147 -0.25 6.55 11.12
N ASN A 148 0.53 6.15 10.12
CA ASN A 148 0.50 4.79 9.59
C ASN A 148 1.07 3.74 10.57
N ALA A 149 1.87 4.14 11.57
CA ALA A 149 2.27 3.23 12.66
C ALA A 149 1.05 2.73 13.48
N PHE A 150 -0.02 3.53 13.52
CA PHE A 150 -1.27 3.20 14.21
C PHE A 150 -2.32 2.54 13.30
N LYS A 151 -1.95 2.10 12.09
CA LYS A 151 -2.91 1.56 11.10
C LYS A 151 -3.74 0.37 11.61
N ASN A 152 -3.20 -0.40 12.56
CA ASN A 152 -3.87 -1.55 13.17
C ASN A 152 -4.42 -1.24 14.58
N SER A 153 -4.40 0.03 15.01
CA SER A 153 -4.95 0.48 16.29
C SER A 153 -6.46 0.66 16.17
N ASP A 154 -7.21 0.13 17.14
CA ASP A 154 -8.66 0.33 17.23
C ASP A 154 -9.03 1.72 17.78
N THR A 155 -8.08 2.41 18.44
CA THR A 155 -8.30 3.73 19.07
C THR A 155 -7.83 4.91 18.21
N GLY A 156 -7.23 4.63 17.04
CA GLY A 156 -6.64 5.65 16.17
C GLY A 156 -5.29 6.16 16.66
N VAL A 157 -4.86 7.31 16.13
CA VAL A 157 -3.60 7.96 16.50
C VAL A 157 -3.68 8.67 17.86
N GLU A 158 -2.52 8.78 18.51
CA GLU A 158 -2.34 9.56 19.74
C GLU A 158 -2.70 11.04 19.56
N ALA A 159 -2.96 11.74 20.66
CA ALA A 159 -3.40 13.14 20.62
C ALA A 159 -2.33 14.08 20.03
N ASP A 160 -1.05 13.84 20.31
CA ASP A 160 0.05 14.63 19.78
C ASP A 160 0.22 14.41 18.26
N VAL A 161 0.06 13.18 17.77
CA VAL A 161 0.10 12.86 16.34
C VAL A 161 -1.11 13.47 15.63
N LEU A 162 -2.30 13.43 16.23
CA LEU A 162 -3.48 14.08 15.66
C LEU A 162 -3.29 15.60 15.54
N GLU A 163 -2.67 16.23 16.55
CA GLU A 163 -2.38 17.66 16.50
C GLU A 163 -1.34 17.98 15.42
N LYS A 164 -0.30 17.15 15.27
CA LYS A 164 0.66 17.26 14.15
C LYS A 164 -0.04 17.13 12.79
N MET A 165 -1.04 16.24 12.66
CA MET A 165 -1.87 16.13 11.45
C MET A 165 -2.68 17.38 11.18
N ARG A 166 -3.27 18.00 12.22
CA ARG A 166 -4.02 19.25 12.09
C ARG A 166 -3.12 20.37 11.56
N VAL A 167 -1.95 20.55 12.18
CA VAL A 167 -0.97 21.58 11.79
C VAL A 167 -0.48 21.34 10.36
N ALA A 168 -0.10 20.11 10.03
CA ALA A 168 0.35 19.77 8.68
C ALA A 168 -0.75 20.03 7.62
N LYS A 169 -2.02 19.76 7.94
CA LYS A 169 -3.16 20.05 7.05
C LYS A 169 -3.36 21.55 6.83
N GLU A 170 -3.10 22.37 7.84
CA GLU A 170 -3.15 23.83 7.71
C GLU A 170 -2.01 24.40 6.88
N GLN A 171 -0.83 23.76 6.94
CA GLN A 171 0.33 24.10 6.13
C GLN A 171 0.24 23.58 4.69
N ASP A 172 -0.48 22.47 4.48
CA ASP A 172 -0.64 21.78 3.19
C ASP A 172 -2.13 21.59 2.80
N PRO A 173 -2.90 22.68 2.60
CA PRO A 173 -4.36 22.62 2.43
C PRO A 173 -4.81 21.90 1.15
N GLU A 174 -3.96 21.84 0.13
CA GLU A 174 -4.24 21.17 -1.15
C GLU A 174 -3.98 19.65 -1.10
N ASN A 175 -3.37 19.16 -0.02
CA ASN A 175 -3.11 17.73 0.15
C ASN A 175 -4.36 16.99 0.62
N LEU A 176 -5.20 16.63 -0.35
CA LEU A 176 -6.43 15.91 -0.10
C LEU A 176 -6.18 14.55 0.58
N TYR A 177 -5.04 13.90 0.31
CA TYR A 177 -4.67 12.65 0.98
C TYR A 177 -4.57 12.84 2.50
N LEU A 178 -3.80 13.83 2.95
CA LEU A 178 -3.69 14.18 4.36
C LEU A 178 -5.05 14.59 4.95
N ALA A 179 -5.82 15.42 4.24
CA ALA A 179 -7.13 15.86 4.69
C ALA A 179 -8.10 14.69 4.95
N VAL A 180 -8.12 13.69 4.07
CA VAL A 180 -8.96 12.49 4.23
C VAL A 180 -8.50 11.64 5.41
N HIS A 181 -7.20 11.39 5.55
CA HIS A 181 -6.68 10.62 6.70
C HIS A 181 -6.94 11.34 8.02
N TYR A 182 -6.82 12.67 8.05
CA TYR A 182 -7.14 13.46 9.24
C TYR A 182 -8.62 13.34 9.63
N LEU A 183 -9.54 13.46 8.68
CA LEU A 183 -10.98 13.24 8.93
C LEU A 183 -11.26 11.83 9.43
N GLU A 184 -10.58 10.82 8.87
CA GLU A 184 -10.71 9.44 9.33
C GLU A 184 -10.25 9.27 10.78
N GLN A 185 -9.15 9.89 11.19
CA GLN A 185 -8.71 9.85 12.59
C GLN A 185 -9.68 10.56 13.54
N ARG A 186 -10.29 11.68 13.12
CA ARG A 186 -11.36 12.35 13.89
C ARG A 186 -12.59 11.47 14.04
N ALA A 187 -13.01 10.79 12.96
CA ALA A 187 -14.13 9.85 12.98
C ALA A 187 -13.85 8.67 13.94
N MET A 188 -12.62 8.14 13.96
CA MET A 188 -12.19 7.11 14.90
C MET A 188 -12.32 7.56 16.37
N LYS A 189 -12.13 8.86 16.65
CA LYS A 189 -12.33 9.46 17.98
C LYS A 189 -13.79 9.80 18.30
N GLY A 190 -14.73 9.43 17.42
CA GLY A 190 -16.17 9.63 17.62
C GLY A 190 -16.67 11.01 17.22
N GLU A 191 -15.87 11.81 16.53
CA GLU A 191 -16.33 13.09 15.99
C GLU A 191 -17.29 12.87 14.81
N ARG A 192 -18.29 13.75 14.70
CA ARG A 192 -19.20 13.79 13.56
C ARG A 192 -18.53 14.50 12.39
N VAL A 193 -18.22 13.75 11.33
CA VAL A 193 -17.46 14.21 10.16
C VAL A 193 -18.22 14.04 8.85
N GLU A 194 -19.51 13.67 8.90
CA GLU A 194 -20.27 13.24 7.72
C GLU A 194 -20.36 14.34 6.65
N ASP A 195 -20.69 15.57 7.05
CA ASP A 195 -20.82 16.71 6.11
C ASP A 195 -19.47 17.16 5.56
N GLU A 196 -18.43 17.24 6.41
CA GLU A 196 -17.06 17.52 5.98
C GLU A 196 -16.55 16.45 4.99
N THR A 197 -16.91 15.19 5.23
CA THR A 197 -16.54 14.06 4.37
C THR A 197 -17.19 14.19 2.99
N ARG A 198 -18.48 14.53 2.92
CA ARG A 198 -19.20 14.73 1.64
C ARG A 198 -18.63 15.89 0.83
N GLU A 199 -18.27 16.99 1.47
CA GLU A 199 -17.64 18.12 0.77
C GLU A 199 -16.22 17.79 0.29
N LEU A 200 -15.43 17.07 1.11
CA LEU A 200 -14.10 16.63 0.70
C LEU A 200 -14.15 15.61 -0.44
N ALA A 201 -15.16 14.73 -0.48
CA ALA A 201 -15.31 13.73 -1.53
C ALA A 201 -15.45 14.35 -2.92
N LYS A 202 -16.23 15.43 -3.02
CA LYS A 202 -16.37 16.21 -4.27
C LYS A 202 -15.02 16.75 -4.75
N LYS A 203 -14.13 17.18 -3.84
CA LYS A 203 -12.79 17.65 -4.19
C LYS A 203 -11.90 16.50 -4.65
N VAL A 204 -11.91 15.38 -3.93
CA VAL A 204 -11.11 14.18 -4.27
C VAL A 204 -11.50 13.63 -5.65
N LEU A 205 -12.79 13.66 -6.01
CA LEU A 205 -13.27 13.20 -7.31
C LEU A 205 -12.90 14.11 -8.48
N ARG A 206 -12.79 15.42 -8.25
CA ARG A 206 -12.39 16.38 -9.30
C ARG A 206 -10.92 16.26 -9.67
N ASN A 207 -10.09 15.82 -8.73
CA ASN A 207 -8.68 15.56 -8.98
C ASN A 207 -8.53 14.16 -9.52
N PRO A 208 -7.60 13.91 -10.45
CA PRO A 208 -7.57 12.59 -11.02
C PRO A 208 -7.05 11.56 -10.02
N VAL A 209 -7.56 10.34 -10.20
CA VAL A 209 -7.59 9.37 -9.12
C VAL A 209 -6.30 8.56 -9.12
N SER A 210 -5.68 8.46 -7.94
CA SER A 210 -4.52 7.59 -7.76
C SER A 210 -4.43 7.03 -6.35
N SER A 211 -3.44 6.16 -6.11
CA SER A 211 -3.10 5.71 -4.76
C SER A 211 -2.70 6.84 -3.80
N TYR A 212 -2.40 8.02 -4.33
CA TYR A 212 -2.07 9.22 -3.56
C TYR A 212 -3.18 10.29 -3.56
N SER A 213 -4.31 10.10 -4.26
CA SER A 213 -5.39 11.10 -4.27
C SER A 213 -6.25 11.10 -3.00
N GLY A 214 -6.08 10.09 -2.13
CA GLY A 214 -6.90 9.90 -0.93
C GLY A 214 -8.16 9.08 -1.17
N TRP A 215 -8.46 8.70 -2.42
CA TRP A 215 -9.68 8.00 -2.79
C TRP A 215 -9.96 6.72 -1.99
N LYS A 216 -8.96 5.85 -1.82
CA LYS A 216 -9.12 4.61 -1.05
C LYS A 216 -9.39 4.88 0.42
N ALA A 217 -8.76 5.91 0.99
CA ALA A 217 -9.03 6.33 2.36
C ALA A 217 -10.44 6.92 2.46
N MET A 218 -10.89 7.67 1.45
CA MET A 218 -12.24 8.22 1.37
C MET A 218 -13.30 7.12 1.36
N GLN A 219 -13.13 6.12 0.50
CA GLN A 219 -13.98 4.93 0.43
C GLN A 219 -14.01 4.14 1.76
N ARG A 220 -12.91 4.15 2.51
CA ARG A 220 -12.85 3.55 3.86
C ARG A 220 -13.58 4.38 4.90
N LEU A 221 -13.41 5.71 4.86
CA LEU A 221 -14.09 6.67 5.73
C LEU A 221 -15.60 6.55 5.59
N TYR A 222 -16.12 6.59 4.35
CA TYR A 222 -17.55 6.42 4.09
C TYR A 222 -18.08 5.10 4.63
N ARG A 223 -17.44 4.00 4.25
CA ARG A 223 -17.86 2.66 4.64
C ARG A 223 -17.94 2.46 6.16
N ASN A 224 -17.03 3.07 6.91
CA ASN A 224 -16.87 2.82 8.33
C ASN A 224 -17.61 3.84 9.21
N TYR A 225 -17.74 5.09 8.77
CA TYR A 225 -18.20 6.20 9.63
C TYR A 225 -19.33 7.05 9.03
N VAL A 226 -19.70 6.86 7.75
CA VAL A 226 -20.80 7.61 7.12
C VAL A 226 -21.92 6.66 6.71
N SER A 227 -21.78 6.00 5.56
CA SER A 227 -22.73 5.03 5.04
C SER A 227 -22.04 4.16 3.98
N ILE A 228 -22.28 2.86 4.05
CA ILE A 228 -21.77 1.91 3.06
C ILE A 228 -22.49 2.02 1.71
N ASP A 229 -23.75 2.43 1.72
CA ASP A 229 -24.53 2.65 0.50
C ASP A 229 -24.05 3.92 -0.19
N GLU A 230 -23.85 5.02 0.55
CA GLU A 230 -23.23 6.24 -0.01
C GLU A 230 -21.81 5.97 -0.54
N ALA A 231 -21.05 5.06 0.09
CA ALA A 231 -19.74 4.67 -0.41
C ALA A 231 -19.82 4.02 -1.80
N ILE A 232 -20.86 3.22 -2.04
CA ILE A 232 -21.10 2.55 -3.32
C ILE A 232 -21.57 3.54 -4.36
N ASP A 233 -22.53 4.42 -4.02
CA ASP A 233 -23.00 5.46 -4.92
C ASP A 233 -21.83 6.34 -5.38
N LEU A 234 -20.98 6.77 -4.45
CA LEU A 234 -19.77 7.53 -4.74
C LEU A 234 -18.79 6.73 -5.62
N ALA A 235 -18.66 5.42 -5.40
CA ALA A 235 -17.78 4.56 -6.18
C ALA A 235 -18.29 4.34 -7.62
N GLU A 236 -19.59 4.16 -7.80
CA GLU A 236 -20.22 4.02 -9.13
C GLU A 236 -20.18 5.35 -9.89
N GLU A 237 -20.43 6.49 -9.23
CA GLU A 237 -20.25 7.83 -9.84
C GLU A 237 -18.83 8.02 -10.37
N ALA A 238 -17.82 7.64 -9.59
CA ALA A 238 -16.41 7.73 -10.02
C ALA A 238 -16.11 6.85 -11.24
N LEU A 239 -16.72 5.66 -11.30
CA LEU A 239 -16.57 4.74 -12.44
C LEU A 239 -17.31 5.22 -13.68
N GLU A 240 -18.44 5.91 -13.53
CA GLU A 240 -19.12 6.54 -14.66
C GLU A 240 -18.28 7.66 -15.28
N GLN A 241 -17.60 8.46 -14.46
CA GLN A 241 -16.71 9.53 -14.93
C GLN A 241 -15.41 8.99 -15.53
N HIS A 242 -14.87 7.89 -14.99
CA HIS A 242 -13.58 7.32 -15.37
C HIS A 242 -13.66 5.79 -15.52
N PRO A 243 -14.36 5.28 -16.55
CA PRO A 243 -14.67 3.85 -16.68
C PRO A 243 -13.45 2.97 -16.95
N ASP A 244 -12.35 3.53 -17.46
CA ASP A 244 -11.13 2.80 -17.76
C ASP A 244 -10.12 2.82 -16.59
N GLU A 245 -10.39 3.59 -15.53
CA GLU A 245 -9.45 3.75 -14.43
C GLU A 245 -9.40 2.49 -13.55
N ARG A 246 -8.36 1.68 -13.76
CA ARG A 246 -8.16 0.39 -13.08
C ARG A 246 -8.08 0.50 -11.56
N TYR A 247 -7.57 1.61 -11.03
CA TYR A 247 -7.48 1.79 -9.58
C TYR A 247 -8.86 2.05 -8.96
N LEU A 248 -9.71 2.81 -9.64
CA LEU A 248 -11.11 3.02 -9.25
C LEU A 248 -11.89 1.71 -9.22
N LYS A 249 -11.76 0.88 -10.27
CA LYS A 249 -12.41 -0.45 -10.32
C LYS A 249 -12.04 -1.30 -9.12
N ARG A 250 -10.75 -1.31 -8.76
CA ARG A 250 -10.26 -2.04 -7.58
C ARG A 250 -10.85 -1.50 -6.28
N CYS A 251 -10.93 -0.19 -6.12
CA CYS A 251 -11.52 0.45 -4.94
C CYS A 251 -13.02 0.17 -4.82
N ALA A 252 -13.78 0.30 -5.91
CA ALA A 252 -15.21 0.00 -5.97
C ALA A 252 -15.49 -1.48 -5.65
N ALA A 253 -14.71 -2.40 -6.22
CA ALA A 253 -14.79 -3.83 -5.92
C ALA A 253 -14.57 -4.12 -4.43
N LEU A 254 -13.59 -3.46 -3.80
CA LEU A 254 -13.36 -3.57 -2.36
C LEU A 254 -14.56 -3.05 -1.55
N THR A 255 -15.15 -1.92 -1.92
CA THR A 255 -16.32 -1.35 -1.23
C THR A 255 -17.52 -2.29 -1.31
N LEU A 256 -17.83 -2.82 -2.50
CA LEU A 256 -18.91 -3.80 -2.69
C LEU A 256 -18.68 -5.08 -1.89
N LYS A 257 -17.44 -5.62 -1.89
CA LYS A 257 -17.07 -6.79 -1.07
C LYS A 257 -17.37 -6.54 0.41
N TRP A 258 -17.03 -5.36 0.92
CA TRP A 258 -17.32 -5.04 2.31
C TRP A 258 -18.81 -4.90 2.61
N LYS A 259 -19.63 -4.45 1.65
CA LYS A 259 -21.10 -4.46 1.80
C LYS A 259 -21.60 -5.87 2.02
N MET A 260 -21.09 -6.82 1.25
CA MET A 260 -21.44 -8.22 1.41
C MET A 260 -21.06 -8.79 2.79
N PHE A 261 -19.93 -8.34 3.37
CA PHE A 261 -19.51 -8.80 4.69
C PHE A 261 -20.28 -8.15 5.85
N LYS A 262 -20.81 -6.94 5.67
CA LYS A 262 -21.61 -6.26 6.70
C LYS A 262 -23.09 -6.67 6.67
N ASP A 263 -23.63 -6.88 5.47
CA ASP A 263 -25.05 -7.21 5.30
C ASP A 263 -25.27 -8.72 5.39
N SER A 264 -26.04 -9.16 6.38
CA SER A 264 -26.40 -10.58 6.53
C SER A 264 -27.17 -11.17 5.33
N HIS A 265 -27.87 -10.33 4.57
CA HIS A 265 -28.69 -10.69 3.42
C HIS A 265 -28.38 -9.79 2.23
N THR A 266 -27.26 -10.05 1.56
CA THR A 266 -26.92 -9.30 0.35
C THR A 266 -27.79 -9.70 -0.84
N GLN A 267 -28.34 -8.72 -1.56
CA GLN A 267 -29.13 -8.97 -2.76
C GLN A 267 -28.29 -9.64 -3.86
N LYS A 268 -28.90 -10.54 -4.62
CA LYS A 268 -28.24 -11.24 -5.73
C LYS A 268 -27.61 -10.28 -6.75
N SER A 269 -28.27 -9.16 -7.05
CA SER A 269 -27.77 -8.10 -7.94
C SER A 269 -26.40 -7.55 -7.49
N VAL A 270 -26.23 -7.31 -6.19
CA VAL A 270 -24.97 -6.82 -5.59
C VAL A 270 -23.90 -7.90 -5.65
N ILE A 271 -24.25 -9.17 -5.38
CA ILE A 271 -23.32 -10.30 -5.50
C ILE A 271 -22.81 -10.41 -6.95
N ASP A 272 -23.73 -10.41 -7.92
CA ASP A 272 -23.40 -10.55 -9.33
C ASP A 272 -22.57 -9.35 -9.84
N ARG A 273 -22.89 -8.11 -9.41
CA ARG A 273 -22.09 -6.92 -9.70
C ARG A 273 -20.68 -7.03 -9.10
N THR A 274 -20.57 -7.49 -7.86
CA THR A 274 -19.27 -7.66 -7.20
C THR A 274 -18.41 -8.69 -7.92
N ILE A 275 -18.98 -9.85 -8.28
CA ILE A 275 -18.26 -10.90 -9.02
C ILE A 275 -17.74 -10.36 -10.35
N ARG A 276 -18.61 -9.72 -11.16
CA ARG A 276 -18.21 -9.13 -12.45
C ARG A 276 -17.06 -8.12 -12.28
N LEU A 277 -17.18 -7.22 -11.31
CA LEU A 277 -16.16 -6.20 -11.10
C LEU A 277 -14.83 -6.82 -10.62
N TYR A 278 -14.86 -7.86 -9.77
CA TYR A 278 -13.63 -8.58 -9.41
C TYR A 278 -13.01 -9.33 -10.59
N GLN A 279 -13.81 -9.88 -11.51
CA GLN A 279 -13.29 -10.50 -12.73
C GLN A 279 -12.56 -9.46 -13.61
N GLU A 280 -13.13 -8.26 -13.77
CA GLU A 280 -12.44 -7.15 -14.44
C GLU A 280 -11.14 -6.76 -13.73
N VAL A 281 -11.17 -6.65 -12.40
CA VAL A 281 -9.96 -6.32 -11.62
C VAL A 281 -8.91 -7.44 -11.74
N ILE A 282 -9.29 -8.72 -11.79
CA ILE A 282 -8.32 -9.81 -12.04
C ILE A 282 -7.69 -9.67 -13.42
N ALA A 283 -8.46 -9.29 -14.45
CA ALA A 283 -7.90 -9.05 -15.79
C ALA A 283 -6.90 -7.88 -15.80
N LEU A 284 -7.12 -6.85 -14.97
CA LEU A 284 -6.24 -5.69 -14.83
C LEU A 284 -5.03 -5.93 -13.90
N TYR A 285 -5.13 -6.91 -13.00
CA TYR A 285 -4.10 -7.28 -12.02
C TYR A 285 -3.89 -8.80 -12.02
N PRO A 286 -3.47 -9.40 -13.14
CA PRO A 286 -3.43 -10.87 -13.30
C PRO A 286 -2.48 -11.54 -12.31
N ASP A 287 -1.43 -10.85 -11.86
CA ASP A 287 -0.44 -11.41 -10.93
C ASP A 287 -0.86 -11.27 -9.46
N SER A 288 -1.97 -10.58 -9.17
CA SER A 288 -2.37 -10.35 -7.78
C SER A 288 -3.11 -11.54 -7.18
N VAL A 289 -2.39 -12.38 -6.45
CA VAL A 289 -2.96 -13.49 -5.65
C VAL A 289 -4.02 -12.97 -4.69
N PHE A 290 -3.78 -11.81 -4.07
CA PHE A 290 -4.74 -11.17 -3.17
C PHE A 290 -6.11 -10.93 -3.80
N VAL A 291 -6.17 -10.40 -5.02
CA VAL A 291 -7.46 -10.15 -5.70
C VAL A 291 -8.16 -11.46 -6.06
N LYS A 292 -7.40 -12.49 -6.50
CA LYS A 292 -7.96 -13.82 -6.80
C LYS A 292 -8.54 -14.50 -5.55
N VAL A 293 -7.83 -14.43 -4.42
CA VAL A 293 -8.30 -14.93 -3.12
C VAL A 293 -9.54 -14.17 -2.65
N ASP A 294 -9.61 -12.85 -2.86
CA ASP A 294 -10.81 -12.07 -2.55
C ASP A 294 -12.03 -12.55 -3.37
N LEU A 295 -11.87 -12.83 -4.66
CA LEU A 295 -12.95 -13.39 -5.48
C LEU A 295 -13.36 -14.79 -5.00
N ALA A 296 -12.40 -15.65 -4.63
CA ALA A 296 -12.71 -16.97 -4.06
C ALA A 296 -13.53 -16.85 -2.75
N LYS A 297 -13.23 -15.87 -1.90
CA LYS A 297 -14.05 -15.56 -0.72
C LYS A 297 -15.45 -15.10 -1.10
N ILE A 298 -15.57 -14.25 -2.12
CA ILE A 298 -16.87 -13.75 -2.59
C ILE A 298 -17.75 -14.91 -3.05
N TYR A 299 -17.19 -15.83 -3.85
CA TYR A 299 -17.89 -17.05 -4.26
C TYR A 299 -18.28 -17.93 -3.06
N ALA A 300 -17.44 -18.00 -2.02
CA ALA A 300 -17.74 -18.81 -0.83
C ALA A 300 -18.93 -18.28 -0.01
N MET A 301 -19.26 -16.99 -0.11
CA MET A 301 -20.37 -16.39 0.64
C MET A 301 -21.73 -16.75 0.08
N SER A 302 -21.83 -17.06 -1.22
CA SER A 302 -23.07 -17.53 -1.82
C SER A 302 -23.16 -19.06 -1.80
N LYS A 303 -24.33 -19.59 -1.43
CA LYS A 303 -24.56 -21.05 -1.41
C LYS A 303 -24.45 -21.69 -2.80
N HIS A 304 -24.72 -20.92 -3.85
CA HIS A 304 -24.75 -21.42 -5.22
C HIS A 304 -23.38 -21.49 -5.87
N THR A 305 -22.40 -20.73 -5.36
CA THR A 305 -21.08 -20.59 -5.98
C THR A 305 -19.95 -21.22 -5.16
N LYS A 306 -20.29 -22.15 -4.27
CA LYS A 306 -19.29 -22.80 -3.39
C LYS A 306 -18.29 -23.65 -4.16
N ALA A 307 -18.72 -24.29 -5.26
CA ALA A 307 -17.84 -25.11 -6.08
C ALA A 307 -16.79 -24.26 -6.80
N GLU A 308 -17.19 -23.08 -7.27
CA GLU A 308 -16.32 -22.10 -7.92
C GLU A 308 -15.29 -21.54 -6.94
N ALA A 309 -15.68 -21.28 -5.69
CA ALA A 309 -14.74 -20.91 -4.64
C ALA A 309 -13.66 -21.97 -4.44
N GLU A 310 -14.06 -23.24 -4.34
CA GLU A 310 -13.14 -24.36 -4.16
C GLU A 310 -12.22 -24.54 -5.37
N GLN A 311 -12.77 -24.48 -6.59
CA GLN A 311 -12.01 -24.57 -7.82
C GLN A 311 -10.92 -23.48 -7.88
N MET A 312 -11.27 -22.23 -7.52
CA MET A 312 -10.30 -21.14 -7.48
C MET A 312 -9.19 -21.38 -6.46
N TYR A 313 -9.52 -21.84 -5.25
CA TYR A 313 -8.50 -22.18 -4.25
C TYR A 313 -7.60 -23.30 -4.73
N GLN A 314 -8.16 -24.39 -5.28
CA GLN A 314 -7.37 -25.51 -5.80
C GLN A 314 -6.42 -25.08 -6.92
N GLN A 315 -6.89 -24.26 -7.86
CA GLN A 315 -6.04 -23.71 -8.90
C GLN A 315 -4.88 -22.91 -8.30
N LEU A 316 -5.15 -21.99 -7.37
CA LEU A 316 -4.12 -21.18 -6.71
C LEU A 316 -3.13 -22.03 -5.91
N LEU A 317 -3.57 -23.12 -5.29
CA LEU A 317 -2.72 -24.03 -4.51
C LEU A 317 -1.71 -24.80 -5.37
N THR A 318 -1.97 -24.94 -6.66
CA THR A 318 -1.06 -25.56 -7.63
C THR A 318 -0.08 -24.57 -8.28
N SER A 319 -0.32 -23.27 -8.12
CA SER A 319 0.54 -22.24 -8.69
C SER A 319 1.86 -22.13 -7.93
N ASP A 320 2.95 -21.83 -8.66
CA ASP A 320 4.17 -21.39 -8.02
C ASP A 320 4.04 -19.92 -7.62
N LEU A 321 4.19 -19.66 -6.32
CA LEU A 321 3.92 -18.38 -5.69
C LEU A 321 5.08 -18.01 -4.77
N GLU A 322 5.33 -16.72 -4.64
CA GLU A 322 6.29 -16.18 -3.67
C GLU A 322 5.91 -16.56 -2.22
N PRO A 323 6.88 -16.67 -1.30
CA PRO A 323 6.62 -17.06 0.09
C PRO A 323 5.48 -16.28 0.76
N ALA A 324 5.43 -14.96 0.60
CA ALA A 324 4.38 -14.10 1.14
C ALA A 324 2.99 -14.43 0.60
N ASP A 325 2.89 -14.71 -0.71
CA ASP A 325 1.64 -15.06 -1.38
C ASP A 325 1.19 -16.49 -1.05
N LYS A 326 2.12 -17.44 -0.87
CA LYS A 326 1.82 -18.79 -0.35
C LYS A 326 1.23 -18.70 1.05
N GLN A 327 1.84 -17.91 1.95
CA GLN A 327 1.31 -17.68 3.30
C GLN A 327 -0.07 -17.04 3.28
N LEU A 328 -0.28 -16.03 2.43
CA LEU A 328 -1.59 -15.41 2.22
C LEU A 328 -2.63 -16.44 1.77
N LEU A 329 -2.32 -17.23 0.75
CA LEU A 329 -3.22 -18.25 0.21
C LEU A 329 -3.58 -19.30 1.27
N TYR A 330 -2.57 -19.89 1.93
CA TYR A 330 -2.78 -20.92 2.95
C TYR A 330 -3.58 -20.39 4.14
N ASN A 331 -3.29 -19.19 4.65
CA ASN A 331 -4.06 -18.59 5.73
C ASN A 331 -5.54 -18.39 5.35
N ASN A 332 -5.80 -17.91 4.12
CA ASN A 332 -7.18 -17.65 3.66
C ASN A 332 -7.93 -18.94 3.34
N TYR A 333 -7.26 -19.94 2.77
CA TYR A 333 -7.86 -21.25 2.52
C TYR A 333 -8.17 -21.99 3.82
N ALA A 334 -7.27 -21.92 4.82
CA ALA A 334 -7.54 -22.44 6.16
C ALA A 334 -8.81 -21.82 6.78
N LYS A 335 -8.97 -20.49 6.68
CA LYS A 335 -10.19 -19.80 7.11
C LYS A 335 -11.41 -20.27 6.32
N HIS A 336 -11.29 -20.45 5.00
CA HIS A 336 -12.38 -20.97 4.17
C HIS A 336 -12.81 -22.38 4.60
N LEU A 337 -11.85 -23.30 4.78
CA LEU A 337 -12.10 -24.66 5.25
C LEU A 337 -12.81 -24.66 6.61
N ASN A 338 -12.32 -23.86 7.57
CA ASN A 338 -12.90 -23.80 8.91
C ASN A 338 -14.33 -23.23 8.92
N PHE A 339 -14.56 -22.09 8.27
CA PHE A 339 -15.83 -21.36 8.37
C PHE A 339 -16.87 -21.80 7.34
N ASN A 340 -16.46 -22.09 6.10
CA ASN A 340 -17.39 -22.35 5.00
C ASN A 340 -17.61 -23.86 4.75
N GLN A 341 -16.56 -24.67 4.92
CA GLN A 341 -16.64 -26.12 4.71
C GLN A 341 -16.77 -26.92 6.02
N ARG A 342 -16.48 -26.29 7.17
CA ARG A 342 -16.45 -26.93 8.50
C ARG A 342 -15.40 -28.04 8.62
N ASP A 343 -14.38 -28.02 7.76
CA ASP A 343 -13.24 -28.92 7.81
C ASP A 343 -12.15 -28.35 8.72
N ARG A 344 -12.30 -28.60 10.01
CA ARG A 344 -11.42 -28.04 11.05
C ARG A 344 -10.02 -28.66 11.05
N ILE A 345 -9.90 -29.91 10.61
CA ILE A 345 -8.62 -30.63 10.64
C ILE A 345 -7.73 -30.11 9.51
N ASN A 346 -8.26 -30.04 8.29
CA ASN A 346 -7.48 -29.50 7.17
C ASN A 346 -7.23 -27.99 7.34
N ALA A 347 -8.15 -27.24 7.97
CA ALA A 347 -7.88 -25.85 8.32
C ALA A 347 -6.62 -25.69 9.19
N ILE A 348 -6.41 -26.56 10.17
CA ILE A 348 -5.20 -26.54 11.02
C ILE A 348 -3.95 -26.84 10.18
N HIS A 349 -4.01 -27.84 9.30
CA HIS A 349 -2.88 -28.19 8.43
C HIS A 349 -2.47 -27.01 7.55
N TYR A 350 -3.42 -26.28 6.97
CA TYR A 350 -3.09 -25.10 6.17
C TYR A 350 -2.59 -23.92 7.00
N HIS A 351 -3.05 -23.75 8.25
CA HIS A 351 -2.43 -22.79 9.16
C HIS A 351 -0.98 -23.19 9.50
N MET A 352 -0.68 -24.47 9.68
CA MET A 352 0.70 -24.95 9.87
C MET A 352 1.55 -24.68 8.63
N LYS A 353 1.07 -25.01 7.42
CA LYS A 353 1.78 -24.70 6.16
C LYS A 353 2.08 -23.20 6.00
N ALA A 354 1.15 -22.33 6.40
CA ALA A 354 1.38 -20.89 6.38
C ALA A 354 2.44 -20.44 7.41
N ALA A 355 2.45 -21.04 8.60
CA ALA A 355 3.40 -20.72 9.66
C ALA A 355 4.81 -21.26 9.37
N GLU A 356 4.90 -22.43 8.72
CA GLU A 356 6.14 -23.15 8.42
C GLU A 356 7.05 -22.40 7.44
N ILE A 357 6.49 -21.60 6.54
CA ILE A 357 7.28 -20.77 5.62
C ILE A 357 8.03 -19.71 6.43
N PRO A 358 9.38 -19.69 6.43
CA PRO A 358 10.20 -18.73 7.18
C PRO A 358 10.27 -17.40 6.43
N HIS A 359 9.15 -16.69 6.44
CA HIS A 359 9.03 -15.35 5.87
C HIS A 359 8.15 -14.51 6.78
N GLN A 360 8.68 -13.39 7.25
CA GLN A 360 7.97 -12.53 8.19
C GLN A 360 6.80 -11.82 7.51
N SER A 361 5.57 -12.22 7.85
CA SER A 361 4.35 -11.60 7.31
C SER A 361 3.17 -11.67 8.28
N TYR A 362 2.22 -10.76 8.09
CA TYR A 362 0.96 -10.76 8.84
C TYR A 362 0.20 -12.09 8.74
N ASN A 363 0.22 -12.75 7.57
CA ASN A 363 -0.52 -14.00 7.36
C ASN A 363 0.14 -15.18 8.08
N ARG A 364 1.48 -15.14 8.23
CA ARG A 364 2.24 -16.08 9.07
C ARG A 364 1.83 -15.91 10.54
N GLU A 365 1.94 -14.71 11.07
CA GLU A 365 1.56 -14.40 12.46
C GLU A 365 0.09 -14.72 12.74
N SER A 366 -0.82 -14.36 11.82
CA SER A 366 -2.25 -14.69 11.95
C SER A 366 -2.47 -16.19 12.06
N SER A 367 -1.68 -17.01 11.35
CA SER A 367 -1.80 -18.47 11.43
C SER A 367 -1.23 -19.01 12.74
N ILE A 368 -0.08 -18.51 13.19
CA ILE A 368 0.53 -18.86 14.49
C ILE A 368 -0.43 -18.55 15.63
N ARG A 369 -0.96 -17.31 15.71
CA ARG A 369 -1.96 -16.93 16.72
C ARG A 369 -3.20 -17.83 16.68
N THR A 370 -3.62 -18.25 15.48
CA THR A 370 -4.76 -19.19 15.36
C THR A 370 -4.42 -20.56 15.93
N LEU A 371 -3.23 -21.08 15.66
CA LEU A 371 -2.75 -22.36 16.19
C LEU A 371 -2.62 -22.33 17.72
N GLU A 372 -2.03 -21.27 18.27
CA GLU A 372 -1.92 -21.04 19.72
C GLU A 372 -3.31 -21.01 20.39
N MET A 373 -4.27 -20.28 19.79
CA MET A 373 -5.66 -20.27 20.29
C MET A 373 -6.29 -21.66 20.28
N VAL A 374 -6.07 -22.46 19.23
CA VAL A 374 -6.60 -23.83 19.15
C VAL A 374 -5.95 -24.74 20.19
N GLN A 375 -4.63 -24.62 20.39
CA GLN A 375 -3.88 -25.35 21.41
C GLN A 375 -4.40 -25.05 22.82
N ASN A 376 -4.61 -23.77 23.14
CA ASN A 376 -5.04 -23.30 24.46
C ASN A 376 -6.47 -23.73 24.81
N ARG A 377 -7.35 -23.90 23.81
CA ARG A 377 -8.73 -24.37 24.03
C ARG A 377 -8.81 -25.85 24.42
N GLY A 378 -7.75 -26.64 24.27
CA GLY A 378 -7.59 -27.99 24.84
C GLY A 378 -8.46 -29.11 24.25
N ARG A 379 -9.50 -28.79 23.48
CA ARG A 379 -10.51 -29.75 22.97
C ARG A 379 -10.28 -30.24 21.54
N ASN A 380 -9.19 -29.82 20.89
CA ASN A 380 -8.91 -30.19 19.50
C ASN A 380 -8.11 -31.50 19.42
N PRO A 381 -8.49 -32.47 18.57
CA PRO A 381 -7.75 -33.73 18.40
C PRO A 381 -6.28 -33.51 17.99
N MET A 382 -5.97 -32.43 17.28
CA MET A 382 -4.61 -32.11 16.82
C MET A 382 -3.74 -31.38 17.86
N ARG A 383 -4.18 -31.25 19.12
CA ARG A 383 -3.46 -30.45 20.13
C ARG A 383 -1.98 -30.81 20.27
N ARG A 384 -1.66 -32.10 20.34
CA ARG A 384 -0.27 -32.57 20.51
C ARG A 384 0.59 -32.23 19.30
N GLU A 385 0.04 -32.36 18.10
CA GLU A 385 0.73 -32.03 16.84
C GLU A 385 0.99 -30.52 16.75
N ILE A 386 0.00 -29.70 17.10
CA ILE A 386 0.15 -28.24 17.14
C ILE A 386 1.24 -27.84 18.14
N GLU A 387 1.23 -28.42 19.34
CA GLU A 387 2.22 -28.12 20.37
C GLU A 387 3.64 -28.47 19.92
N GLN A 388 3.82 -29.64 19.31
CA GLN A 388 5.11 -30.06 18.77
C GLN A 388 5.55 -29.16 17.61
N PHE A 389 4.63 -28.79 16.72
CA PHE A 389 4.91 -27.89 15.61
C PHE A 389 5.35 -26.51 16.08
N LEU A 390 4.61 -25.88 17.00
CA LEU A 390 4.94 -24.54 17.51
C LEU A 390 6.28 -24.52 18.25
N ARG A 391 6.64 -25.58 18.97
CA ARG A 391 7.96 -25.71 19.64
C ARG A 391 9.12 -25.79 18.65
N ASN A 392 8.89 -26.34 17.47
CA ASN A 392 9.91 -26.55 16.45
C ASN A 392 9.88 -25.49 15.35
N LEU A 393 9.01 -24.48 15.47
CA LEU A 393 8.83 -23.47 14.44
C LEU A 393 10.07 -22.59 14.36
N GLN A 394 10.66 -22.49 13.17
CA GLN A 394 11.83 -21.65 12.95
C GLN A 394 11.47 -20.16 13.03
N GLU A 395 12.43 -19.35 13.46
CA GLU A 395 12.33 -17.89 13.34
C GLU A 395 12.39 -17.49 11.85
N PRO A 396 11.63 -16.46 11.45
CA PRO A 396 11.48 -16.05 10.06
C PRO A 396 12.67 -15.29 9.48
#